data_AF-A0A2D5QQG6-F1
#
_entry.id   AF-A0A2D5QQG6-F1
#
_cell.length_a   1.000
_cell.length_b   1.000
_cell.length_c   1.000
_cell.angle_alpha   90.00
_cell.angle_beta   90.00
_cell.angle_gamma   90.00
#
_symmetry.space_group_name_H-M   'P 1'
#
loop_
_entity.id
_entity.type
_entity.pdbx_description
1 polymer ?
#
loop_
_entity_poly.entity_id
_entity_poly.type
_entity_poly.pdbx_seq_one_letter_code
_entity_poly.pdbx_strand_id
1 'polypeptide(L)'
;MCGANGTMGMCQPLGPDICPQVYMPVCGCDGQTYGNDCEALGAGVSISSEGACEAQIQCGGFAGIICPDNLTCVDDPDDDCDPRRGGSDCIGICIEF
;
A
#
# COMPACT_ATOMS: atom_id res chain seq x y z
N MET A 1 -7.13 -14.36 -3.95
CA MET A 1 -6.27 -13.74 -2.94
C MET A 1 -4.86 -13.64 -3.49
N CYS A 2 -4.26 -12.46 -3.42
CA CYS A 2 -2.92 -12.19 -3.89
C CYS A 2 -1.94 -13.16 -3.22
N GLY A 3 -1.05 -13.77 -3.99
CA GLY A 3 0.00 -14.61 -3.40
C GLY A 3 -0.47 -15.94 -2.80
N ALA A 4 -1.59 -16.52 -3.24
CA ALA A 4 -1.90 -17.92 -2.94
C ALA A 4 -0.89 -18.86 -3.65
N ASN A 5 0.27 -19.04 -3.04
CA ASN A 5 1.23 -20.13 -3.22
C ASN A 5 1.47 -20.57 -4.69
N GLY A 6 1.96 -19.65 -5.54
CA GLY A 6 2.39 -19.98 -6.90
C GLY A 6 1.26 -20.27 -7.91
N THR A 7 -0.01 -20.07 -7.54
CA THR A 7 -1.10 -20.11 -8.52
C THR A 7 -1.18 -18.79 -9.27
N MET A 8 -0.95 -18.82 -10.58
CA MET A 8 -1.28 -17.69 -11.46
C MET A 8 -2.81 -17.53 -11.46
N GLY A 9 -3.27 -16.32 -11.15
CA GLY A 9 -4.70 -15.99 -11.21
C GLY A 9 -5.25 -16.08 -12.64
N MET A 10 -6.58 -16.11 -12.76
CA MET A 10 -7.25 -16.00 -14.06
C MET A 10 -7.31 -14.52 -14.47
N CYS A 11 -6.96 -14.21 -15.72
CA CYS A 11 -7.15 -12.87 -16.26
C CYS A 11 -8.65 -12.54 -16.33
N GLN A 12 -9.06 -11.47 -15.66
CA GLN A 12 -10.41 -10.92 -15.74
C GLN A 12 -10.40 -9.67 -16.64
N PRO A 13 -11.50 -9.35 -17.35
CA PRO A 13 -11.62 -8.07 -18.03
C PRO A 13 -11.44 -6.91 -17.04
N LEU A 14 -10.80 -5.84 -17.50
CA LEU A 14 -10.68 -4.61 -16.72
C LEU A 14 -12.06 -4.07 -16.34
N GLY A 15 -12.12 -3.42 -15.18
CA GLY A 15 -13.32 -2.72 -14.71
C GLY A 15 -13.77 -1.62 -15.68
N PRO A 16 -15.00 -1.10 -15.52
CA PRO A 16 -15.49 -0.02 -16.36
C PRO A 16 -14.65 1.26 -16.18
N ASP A 17 -14.55 2.10 -17.23
CA ASP A 17 -13.82 3.37 -17.19
C ASP A 17 -14.43 4.41 -16.23
N ILE A 18 -15.71 4.22 -15.87
CA ILE A 18 -16.46 5.11 -15.00
C ILE A 18 -16.90 4.33 -13.77
N CYS A 19 -16.34 4.69 -12.62
CA CYS A 19 -16.68 4.09 -11.34
C CYS A 19 -17.63 4.98 -10.52
N PRO A 20 -18.55 4.37 -9.76
CA PRO A 20 -19.37 5.10 -8.81
C PRO A 20 -18.48 5.75 -7.75
N GLN A 21 -18.83 6.96 -7.32
CA GLN A 21 -18.10 7.69 -6.26
C GLN A 21 -18.56 7.22 -4.87
N VAL A 22 -18.61 5.89 -4.68
CA VAL A 22 -18.97 5.25 -3.42
C VAL A 22 -17.68 4.80 -2.75
N TYR A 23 -17.46 5.24 -1.51
CA TYR A 23 -16.28 4.88 -0.75
C TYR A 23 -16.49 3.56 0.00
N MET A 24 -15.90 2.49 -0.52
CA MET A 24 -15.87 1.15 0.04
C MET A 24 -14.46 0.59 -0.18
N PRO A 25 -13.47 1.02 0.62
CA PRO A 25 -12.08 0.83 0.28
C PRO A 25 -11.68 -0.64 0.17
N VAL A 26 -10.73 -0.92 -0.72
CA VAL A 26 -10.15 -2.24 -0.92
C VAL A 26 -8.64 -2.15 -0.99
N CYS A 27 -7.94 -3.20 -0.55
CA CYS A 27 -6.50 -3.29 -0.65
C CYS A 27 -6.13 -4.08 -1.91
N GLY A 28 -5.35 -3.51 -2.82
CA GLY A 28 -4.86 -4.18 -4.01
C GLY A 28 -3.71 -5.16 -3.71
N CYS A 29 -3.46 -6.07 -4.65
CA CYS A 29 -2.27 -6.95 -4.61
C CYS A 29 -0.95 -6.18 -4.72
N ASP A 30 -1.02 -4.93 -5.14
CA ASP A 30 0.09 -3.97 -5.24
C ASP A 30 0.33 -3.21 -3.94
N GLY A 31 -0.42 -3.48 -2.87
CA GLY A 31 -0.31 -2.78 -1.59
C GLY A 31 -0.97 -1.40 -1.57
N GLN A 32 -1.66 -1.00 -2.66
CA GLN A 32 -2.33 0.29 -2.73
C GLN A 32 -3.79 0.19 -2.29
N THR A 33 -4.27 1.21 -1.58
CA THR A 33 -5.69 1.34 -1.23
C THR A 33 -6.44 2.02 -2.37
N TYR A 34 -7.51 1.36 -2.83
CA TYR A 34 -8.44 1.92 -3.81
C TYR A 34 -9.73 2.35 -3.11
N GLY A 35 -10.39 3.40 -3.59
CA GLY A 35 -11.61 3.94 -2.97
C GLY A 35 -12.79 2.97 -3.05
N ASN A 36 -12.79 2.09 -4.05
CA ASN A 36 -13.68 0.95 -4.18
C ASN A 36 -13.10 -0.14 -5.09
N ASP A 37 -13.82 -1.25 -5.18
CA ASP A 37 -13.52 -2.40 -6.04
C ASP A 37 -13.48 -2.03 -7.53
N CYS A 38 -14.38 -1.16 -7.98
CA CYS A 38 -14.40 -0.69 -9.37
C CYS A 38 -13.10 0.03 -9.74
N GLU A 39 -12.60 0.92 -8.87
CA GLU A 39 -11.36 1.65 -9.10
C GLU A 39 -10.15 0.72 -9.17
N ALA A 40 -10.07 -0.28 -8.27
CA ALA A 40 -9.02 -1.31 -8.32
C ALA A 40 -9.05 -2.11 -9.64
N LEU A 41 -10.24 -2.56 -10.04
CA LEU A 41 -10.42 -3.33 -11.27
C LEU A 41 -10.17 -2.49 -12.53
N GLY A 42 -10.52 -1.21 -12.52
CA GLY A 42 -10.24 -0.26 -13.60
C GLY A 42 -8.74 0.00 -13.75
N ALA A 43 -7.99 -0.01 -12.64
CA ALA A 43 -6.53 0.04 -12.63
C ALA A 43 -5.87 -1.30 -13.02
N GLY A 44 -6.64 -2.37 -13.22
CA GLY A 44 -6.13 -3.70 -13.52
C GLY A 44 -5.48 -4.41 -12.34
N VAL A 45 -5.82 -3.97 -11.13
CA VAL A 45 -5.27 -4.50 -9.88
C VAL A 45 -6.25 -5.47 -9.25
N SER A 46 -5.75 -6.66 -8.94
CA SER A 46 -6.52 -7.66 -8.21
C SER A 46 -6.64 -7.27 -6.74
N ILE A 47 -7.80 -7.51 -6.14
CA ILE A 47 -8.07 -7.17 -4.75
C ILE A 47 -7.48 -8.26 -3.83
N SER A 48 -6.70 -7.81 -2.85
CA SER A 48 -6.11 -8.62 -1.78
C SER A 48 -7.10 -8.86 -0.64
N SER A 49 -7.66 -7.77 -0.11
CA SER A 49 -8.60 -7.78 1.01
C SER A 49 -9.64 -6.67 0.89
N GLU A 50 -10.80 -6.89 1.51
CA GLU A 50 -11.77 -5.81 1.76
C GLU A 50 -11.20 -4.84 2.83
N GLY A 51 -11.53 -3.56 2.71
CA GLY A 51 -10.95 -2.51 3.52
C GLY A 51 -9.68 -1.92 2.91
N ALA A 52 -9.27 -0.75 3.39
CA ALA A 52 -8.00 -0.15 3.01
C ALA A 52 -6.83 -1.09 3.36
N CYS A 53 -5.73 -0.97 2.63
CA CYS A 53 -4.50 -1.64 3.03
C CYS A 53 -4.10 -1.22 4.45
N GLU A 54 -3.36 -2.10 5.11
CA GLU A 54 -2.87 -1.85 6.45
C GLU A 54 -2.02 -0.58 6.42
N ALA A 55 -2.49 0.47 7.11
CA ALA A 55 -1.81 1.75 7.12
C ALA A 55 -0.45 1.55 7.79
N GLN A 56 0.61 1.70 7.01
CA GLN A 56 1.97 1.60 7.52
C GLN A 56 2.20 2.72 8.53
N ILE A 57 2.59 2.33 9.75
CA ILE A 57 2.90 3.30 10.80
C ILE A 57 4.14 4.06 10.36
N GLN A 58 4.01 5.37 10.18
CA GLN A 58 5.10 6.22 9.73
C GLN A 58 6.11 6.44 10.87
N CYS A 59 7.39 6.45 10.52
CA CYS A 59 8.50 6.75 11.41
C CYS A 59 9.50 7.69 10.74
N GLY A 60 10.47 8.20 11.50
CA GLY A 60 11.45 9.15 10.98
C GLY A 60 10.89 10.55 10.75
N GLY A 61 11.31 11.18 9.64
CA GLY A 61 11.00 12.56 9.29
C GLY A 61 11.66 13.59 10.22
N PHE A 62 11.34 14.88 9.98
CA PHE A 62 11.86 16.00 10.79
C PHE A 62 11.45 15.93 12.27
N ALA A 63 10.35 15.22 12.55
CA ALA A 63 9.81 15.00 13.89
C ALA A 63 10.49 13.82 14.62
N GLY A 64 11.30 13.02 13.93
CA GLY A 64 11.97 11.85 14.51
C GLY A 64 11.00 10.85 15.12
N ILE A 65 9.90 10.56 14.42
CA ILE A 65 8.85 9.65 14.91
C ILE A 65 9.45 8.26 15.08
N ILE A 66 9.33 7.70 16.28
CA ILE A 66 9.85 6.38 16.62
C ILE A 66 8.72 5.36 16.47
N CYS A 67 9.05 4.18 15.95
CA CYS A 67 8.09 3.08 15.90
C CYS A 67 7.71 2.60 17.31
N PRO A 68 6.46 2.11 17.50
CA PRO A 68 6.05 1.39 18.70
C PRO A 68 6.91 0.14 18.97
N ASP A 69 6.80 -0.41 20.17
CA ASP A 69 7.54 -1.62 20.57
C ASP A 69 7.32 -2.77 19.57
N ASN A 70 8.40 -3.50 19.24
CA ASN A 70 8.48 -4.59 18.25
C ASN A 70 8.43 -4.20 16.76
N LEU A 71 8.58 -2.92 16.44
CA LEU A 71 8.64 -2.45 15.05
C LEU A 71 9.98 -1.78 14.74
N THR A 72 10.49 -2.02 13.53
CA THR A 72 11.71 -1.39 13.02
C THR A 72 11.36 -0.38 11.95
N CYS A 73 11.97 0.81 12.03
CA CYS A 73 11.82 1.83 11.01
C CYS A 73 12.70 1.49 9.80
N VAL A 74 12.09 1.24 8.64
CA VAL A 74 12.76 1.02 7.37
C VAL A 74 12.36 2.09 6.36
N ASP A 75 13.20 2.34 5.37
CA ASP A 75 12.88 3.27 4.30
C ASP A 75 11.66 2.77 3.51
N ASP A 76 10.76 3.70 3.17
CA ASP A 76 9.61 3.40 2.33
C ASP A 76 10.10 3.04 0.91
N PRO A 77 9.87 1.80 0.42
CA PRO A 77 10.32 1.39 -0.91
C PRO A 77 9.50 2.02 -2.05
N ASP A 78 8.35 2.64 -1.73
CA ASP A 78 7.47 3.27 -2.70
C ASP A 78 7.81 4.76 -2.94
N ASP A 79 8.85 5.29 -2.29
CA ASP A 79 9.33 6.66 -2.50
C ASP A 79 10.80 6.76 -2.95
N ASP A 80 11.12 7.90 -3.58
CA ASP A 80 12.48 8.24 -4.05
C ASP A 80 13.33 8.88 -2.91
N CYS A 81 12.89 8.82 -1.65
CA CYS A 81 13.57 9.45 -0.52
C CYS A 81 14.72 8.57 -0.01
N ASP A 82 15.92 8.73 -0.60
CA ASP A 82 17.15 8.07 -0.10
C ASP A 82 17.66 8.79 1.16
N PRO A 83 17.58 8.21 2.38
CA PRO A 83 18.00 8.89 3.62
C PRO A 83 19.51 9.10 3.73
N ARG A 84 20.30 8.57 2.80
CA ARG A 84 21.74 8.83 2.70
C ARG A 84 22.05 10.08 1.86
N ARG A 85 21.05 10.67 1.17
CA ARG A 85 21.24 11.80 0.24
C ARG A 85 20.12 12.86 0.30
N GLY A 86 18.91 12.50 0.74
CA GLY A 86 17.78 13.36 1.05
C GLY A 86 17.88 13.91 2.48
N GLY A 87 17.30 15.08 2.73
CA GLY A 87 17.45 15.82 3.97
C GLY A 87 16.88 15.11 5.22
N SER A 88 16.96 15.82 6.35
CA SER A 88 16.50 15.39 7.68
C SER A 88 14.99 15.14 7.81
N ASP A 89 14.26 15.04 6.70
CA ASP A 89 12.80 15.00 6.60
C ASP A 89 12.23 13.73 5.92
N CYS A 90 13.05 12.74 5.55
CA CYS A 90 12.56 11.47 4.99
C CYS A 90 11.75 10.66 6.03
N ILE A 91 10.53 10.25 5.66
CA ILE A 91 9.65 9.39 6.44
C ILE A 91 9.93 7.93 6.04
N GLY A 92 10.03 7.05 7.02
CA GLY A 92 10.07 5.60 6.83
C GLY A 92 8.78 4.94 7.31
N ILE A 93 8.75 3.62 7.19
CA ILE A 93 7.64 2.76 7.60
C ILE A 93 8.09 1.81 8.71
N CYS A 94 7.22 1.61 9.69
CA CYS A 94 7.42 0.66 10.76
C CYS A 94 6.97 -0.73 10.32
N ILE A 95 7.89 -1.68 10.33
CA ILE A 95 7.60 -3.09 10.00
C ILE A 95 7.97 -4.01 11.16
N GLU A 96 7.19 -5.08 11.34
CA GLU A 96 7.52 -6.16 12.29
C GLU A 96 8.72 -6.97 11.77
N PHE A 97 9.57 -7.46 12.67
CA PHE A 97 10.78 -8.22 12.36
C PHE A 97 10.67 -9.69 12.79
#